data_AF-A0A0L8J9M7-F1
#
_entry.id   AF-A0A0L8J9M7-F1
#
_cell.length_a   1.000
_cell.length_b   1.000
_cell.length_c   1.000
_cell.angle_alpha   90.00
_cell.angle_beta   90.00
_cell.angle_gamma   90.00
#
_symmetry.space_group_name_H-M   'P 1'
#
loop_
_entity.id
_entity.type
_entity.pdbx_description
1 polymer ?
#
loop_
_entity_poly.entity_id
_entity_poly.type
_entity_poly.pdbx_seq_one_letter_code
_entity_poly.pdbx_strand_id
1 'polypeptide(L)'
;MKSTGDRDYFTLNLSSGRTVSVNCAVPSAYDADLYWLDANGSTLTRSVNDGAGTDESLSFTRTGSGTGTYYLDLEAYSGSGTAAYNCTVTKS
;
A
#
# COMPACT_ATOMS: atom_id res chain seq x y z
N MET A 1 -8.60 3.01 -9.13
CA MET A 1 -7.57 3.76 -9.87
C MET A 1 -8.18 4.38 -11.12
N LYS A 2 -8.17 5.71 -11.23
CA LYS A 2 -8.85 6.47 -12.30
C LYS A 2 -8.07 6.55 -13.61
N SER A 3 -6.78 6.23 -13.60
CA SER A 3 -5.91 6.16 -14.78
C SER A 3 -4.75 5.19 -14.54
N THR A 4 -4.03 4.82 -15.58
CA THR A 4 -2.84 3.94 -15.49
C THR A 4 -1.61 4.60 -14.85
N GLY A 5 -1.70 5.87 -14.46
CA GLY A 5 -0.65 6.57 -13.70
C GLY A 5 -1.17 7.12 -12.38
N ASP A 6 -2.35 6.69 -11.96
CA ASP A 6 -2.95 7.09 -10.69
C ASP A 6 -2.18 6.45 -9.54
N ARG A 7 -1.89 7.24 -8.50
CA ARG A 7 -1.18 6.80 -7.29
C ARG A 7 -1.81 7.48 -6.09
N ASP A 8 -2.23 6.67 -5.13
CA ASP A 8 -2.82 7.15 -3.88
C ASP A 8 -1.86 6.92 -2.71
N TYR A 9 -1.47 8.02 -2.06
CA TYR A 9 -0.52 8.00 -0.94
C TYR A 9 -1.19 8.23 0.41
N PHE A 10 -0.78 7.45 1.41
CA PHE A 10 -1.22 7.59 2.80
C PHE A 10 -0.01 7.64 3.74
N THR A 11 -0.01 8.53 4.73
CA THR A 11 1.09 8.67 5.69
C THR A 11 0.79 7.99 7.01
N LEU A 12 1.78 7.29 7.57
CA LEU A 12 1.68 6.63 8.87
C LEU A 12 2.86 6.99 9.77
N ASN A 13 2.56 7.27 11.04
CA ASN A 13 3.58 7.41 12.08
C ASN A 13 3.57 6.18 12.99
N LEU A 14 4.71 5.48 13.03
CA LEU A 14 4.88 4.25 13.81
C LEU A 14 5.89 4.46 14.93
N SER A 15 5.49 4.10 16.14
CA SER A 15 6.40 3.91 17.27
C SER A 15 7.18 2.60 17.09
N SER A 16 8.36 2.53 17.70
CA SER A 16 9.17 1.30 17.73
C SER A 16 8.36 0.08 18.17
N GLY A 17 8.59 -1.05 17.51
CA GLY A 17 7.96 -2.34 17.80
C GLY A 17 6.51 -2.47 17.34
N ARG A 18 5.95 -1.46 16.66
CA ARG A 18 4.60 -1.56 16.06
C ARG A 18 4.67 -2.34 14.75
N THR A 19 3.73 -3.26 14.57
CA THR A 19 3.50 -3.94 13.29
C THR A 19 2.27 -3.35 12.63
N VAL A 20 2.35 -3.13 11.32
CA VAL A 20 1.23 -2.76 10.48
C VAL A 20 0.96 -3.89 9.51
N SER A 21 -0.31 -4.21 9.31
CA SER A 21 -0.76 -5.09 8.23
C SER A 21 -1.78 -4.36 7.38
N VAL A 22 -1.64 -4.49 6.05
CA VAL A 22 -2.48 -3.85 5.06
C VAL A 22 -3.05 -4.92 4.15
N ASN A 23 -4.35 -4.85 3.89
CA ASN A 23 -5.07 -5.69 2.95
C ASN A 23 -5.95 -4.82 2.07
N CYS A 24 -5.78 -4.89 0.75
CA CYS A 24 -6.51 -4.08 -0.22
C CYS A 24 -7.29 -4.99 -1.16
N ALA A 25 -8.62 -4.83 -1.17
CA ALA A 25 -9.51 -5.46 -2.12
C ALA A 25 -9.52 -4.66 -3.43
N VAL A 26 -9.06 -5.26 -4.52
CA VAL A 26 -8.86 -4.59 -5.81
C VAL A 26 -10.04 -4.92 -6.76
N PRO A 27 -10.71 -3.92 -7.36
CA PRO A 27 -11.71 -4.15 -8.39
C PRO A 27 -11.13 -4.72 -9.69
N SER A 28 -11.90 -5.56 -10.39
CA SER A 28 -11.49 -6.22 -11.65
C SER A 28 -11.21 -5.31 -12.85
N ALA A 29 -11.44 -4.00 -12.73
CA ALA A 29 -11.20 -3.04 -13.81
C ALA A 29 -9.73 -2.64 -13.97
N TYR A 30 -8.90 -2.90 -12.96
CA TYR A 30 -7.49 -2.52 -12.96
C TYR A 30 -6.66 -3.46 -12.09
N ASP A 31 -5.38 -3.47 -12.39
CA ASP A 31 -4.32 -4.11 -11.64
C ASP A 31 -3.59 -3.05 -10.82
N ALA A 32 -3.48 -3.26 -9.51
CA ALA A 32 -2.93 -2.27 -8.60
C ALA A 32 -1.87 -2.90 -7.70
N ASP A 33 -0.77 -2.18 -7.50
CA ASP A 33 0.36 -2.62 -6.70
C ASP A 33 0.43 -1.82 -5.40
N LEU A 34 0.84 -2.48 -4.32
CA LEU A 34 0.90 -1.91 -2.98
C LEU A 34 2.34 -1.82 -2.45
N TYR A 35 2.78 -0.62 -2.09
CA TYR A 35 4.12 -0.35 -1.60
C TYR A 35 4.11 0.28 -0.22
N TRP A 36 5.03 -0.17 0.64
CA TRP A 36 5.37 0.48 1.89
C TRP A 36 6.72 1.17 1.76
N LEU A 37 6.74 2.49 1.92
CA LEU A 37 7.88 3.36 1.68
C LEU A 37 8.43 3.97 2.97
N ASP A 38 9.73 4.21 2.99
CA ASP A 38 10.38 5.03 4.02
C ASP A 38 10.15 6.53 3.80
N ALA A 39 10.69 7.36 4.71
CA ALA A 39 10.54 8.81 4.67
C ALA A 39 11.17 9.47 3.42
N ASN A 40 12.09 8.79 2.74
CA ASN A 40 12.76 9.26 1.53
C ASN A 40 12.09 8.73 0.25
N GLY A 41 10.99 7.97 0.38
CA GLY A 41 10.29 7.34 -0.74
C GLY A 41 10.91 6.02 -1.22
N SER A 42 11.87 5.45 -0.48
CA SER A 42 12.44 4.14 -0.81
C SER A 42 11.49 3.03 -0.39
N THR A 43 11.25 2.05 -1.27
CA THR A 43 10.44 0.88 -0.95
C THR A 43 11.13 -0.01 0.08
N LEU A 44 10.44 -0.31 1.17
CA LEU A 44 10.88 -1.25 2.21
C LEU A 44 10.24 -2.64 2.04
N THR A 45 8.97 -2.68 1.66
CA THR A 45 8.24 -3.91 1.33
C THR A 45 7.11 -3.58 0.36
N ARG A 46 6.63 -4.59 -0.37
CA ARG A 46 5.57 -4.43 -1.38
C ARG A 46 4.81 -5.72 -1.62
N SER A 47 3.65 -5.59 -2.26
CA SER A 47 2.85 -6.65 -2.84
C SER A 47 2.49 -6.21 -4.26
N VAL A 48 2.71 -7.09 -5.24
CA VAL A 48 2.65 -6.82 -6.69
C VAL A 48 2.06 -8.05 -7.40
N ASN A 49 0.87 -8.48 -6.98
CA ASN A 49 0.26 -9.70 -7.50
C ASN A 49 -0.34 -9.44 -8.88
N ASP A 50 0.08 -10.23 -9.87
CA ASP A 50 -0.35 -10.02 -11.25
C ASP A 50 -1.88 -10.15 -11.43
N GLY A 51 -2.45 -9.22 -12.19
CA GLY A 51 -3.75 -9.35 -12.81
C GLY A 51 -4.82 -8.44 -12.21
N ALA A 52 -5.67 -7.90 -13.09
CA ALA A 52 -6.74 -7.01 -12.68
C ALA A 52 -7.73 -7.68 -11.70
N GLY A 53 -7.99 -7.01 -10.59
CA GLY A 53 -8.85 -7.50 -9.51
C GLY A 53 -8.20 -8.48 -8.54
N THR A 54 -6.89 -8.69 -8.63
CA THR A 54 -6.16 -9.46 -7.62
C THR A 54 -5.91 -8.61 -6.38
N ASP A 55 -6.24 -9.13 -5.21
CA ASP A 55 -6.06 -8.42 -3.94
C ASP A 55 -4.58 -8.27 -3.56
N GLU A 56 -4.26 -7.17 -2.88
CA GLU A 56 -2.91 -6.87 -2.40
C GLU A 56 -2.80 -6.95 -0.88
N SER A 57 -1.68 -7.46 -0.37
CA SER A 57 -1.44 -7.47 1.07
C SER A 57 0.03 -7.42 1.46
N LEU A 58 0.35 -6.64 2.50
CA LEU A 58 1.69 -6.59 3.06
C LEU A 58 1.67 -6.40 4.58
N SER A 59 2.81 -6.67 5.21
CA SER A 59 3.04 -6.34 6.61
C SER A 59 4.41 -5.70 6.81
N PHE A 60 4.49 -4.75 7.74
CA PHE A 60 5.72 -4.05 8.10
C PHE A 60 5.82 -3.89 9.62
N THR A 61 6.97 -4.27 10.19
CA THR A 61 7.30 -4.01 11.59
C THR A 61 8.37 -2.94 11.69
N ARG A 62 8.09 -1.85 12.42
CA ARG A 62 9.13 -0.86 12.72
C ARG A 62 10.06 -1.41 13.79
N THR A 63 11.31 -1.67 13.41
CA THR A 63 12.38 -2.11 14.33
C THR A 63 13.25 -0.96 14.86
N GLY A 64 13.22 0.21 14.21
CA GLY A 64 13.96 1.39 14.64
C GLY A 64 13.42 2.03 15.92
N SER A 65 14.29 2.66 16.70
CA SER A 65 13.92 3.38 17.93
C SER A 65 13.06 4.62 17.65
N GLY A 66 12.33 5.09 18.68
CA GLY A 66 11.47 6.26 18.57
C GLY A 66 10.31 6.10 17.59
N THR A 67 9.81 7.23 17.09
CA THR A 67 8.76 7.29 16.06
C THR A 67 9.39 7.53 14.70
N GLY A 68 8.80 6.97 13.65
CA GLY A 68 9.13 7.38 12.28
C GLY A 68 7.95 7.36 11.36
N THR A 69 8.14 8.08 10.26
CA THR A 69 7.14 8.34 9.23
C THR A 69 7.38 7.41 8.06
N TYR A 70 6.27 6.85 7.57
CA TYR A 70 6.23 5.93 6.45
C TYR A 70 5.07 6.30 5.55
N TYR A 71 5.12 5.82 4.31
CA TYR A 71 4.05 6.02 3.34
C TYR A 71 3.57 4.69 2.81
N LEU A 72 2.26 4.55 2.69
CA LEU A 72 1.63 3.53 1.87
C LEU A 72 1.32 4.15 0.52
N ASP A 73 1.67 3.46 -0.56
CA ASP A 73 1.43 3.87 -1.93
C ASP A 73 0.69 2.73 -2.63
N LEU A 74 -0.53 3.01 -3.08
CA LEU A 74 -1.29 2.11 -3.94
C LEU A 74 -1.35 2.73 -5.34
N GLU A 75 -0.70 2.09 -6.30
CA GLU A 75 -0.57 2.59 -7.67
C GLU A 75 -1.27 1.70 -8.69
N ALA A 76 -1.70 2.29 -9.79
CA ALA A 76 -2.18 1.53 -10.93
C ALA A 76 -0.99 0.94 -11.70
N TYR A 77 -0.85 -0.39 -11.72
CA TYR A 77 0.10 -1.05 -12.60
C TYR A 77 -0.45 -1.12 -14.02
N SER A 78 -1.71 -1.53 -14.17
CA SER A 78 -2.40 -1.54 -15.47
C SER A 78 -3.91 -1.37 -15.35
N GLY A 79 -4.55 -0.98 -16.46
CA GLY A 79 -5.99 -0.73 -16.48
C GLY A 79 -6.41 0.54 -15.72
N SER A 80 -7.71 0.81 -15.72
CA SER A 80 -8.30 1.94 -15.00
C SER A 80 -9.80 1.73 -14.87
N GLY A 81 -10.41 2.36 -13.86
CA GLY A 81 -11.85 2.28 -13.66
C GLY A 81 -12.35 3.22 -12.58
N THR A 82 -13.66 3.43 -12.57
CA THR A 82 -14.34 4.29 -11.58
C THR A 82 -14.70 3.57 -10.28
N ALA A 83 -14.59 2.23 -10.24
CA ALA A 83 -14.77 1.45 -9.03
C ALA A 83 -13.66 1.78 -8.02
N ALA A 84 -14.03 1.93 -6.75
CA ALA A 84 -13.08 2.16 -5.67
C ALA A 84 -12.50 0.84 -5.16
N TYR A 85 -11.22 0.84 -4.79
CA TYR A 85 -10.64 -0.21 -3.96
C TYR A 85 -11.03 0.00 -2.49
N ASN A 86 -10.86 -1.03 -1.67
CA ASN A 86 -11.06 -0.94 -0.22
C ASN A 86 -9.84 -1.50 0.50
N CYS A 87 -9.13 -0.67 1.25
CA CYS A 87 -8.00 -1.10 2.06
C CYS A 87 -8.33 -1.09 3.55
N THR A 88 -7.94 -2.15 4.25
CA THR A 88 -7.96 -2.23 5.72
C THR A 88 -6.52 -2.15 6.23
N VAL A 89 -6.29 -1.25 7.18
CA VAL A 89 -5.00 -1.08 7.86
C VAL A 89 -5.17 -1.40 9.33
N THR A 90 -4.39 -2.36 9.82
CA THR A 90 -4.36 -2.72 11.25
C THR A 90 -2.98 -2.46 11.84
N LYS A 91 -2.93 -2.03 13.10
CA LYS A 91 -1.70 -1.73 13.83
C LYS A 91 -1.71 -2.45 15.17
N SER A 92 -0.68 -3.25 15.44
CA SER A 92 -0.52 -4.04 16.66
C SER A 92 0.77 -3.76 17.42
#